data_AF-A0A960ZBC8-F1
#
_entry.id   AF-A0A960ZBC8-F1
#
_cell.length_a   1.000
_cell.length_b   1.000
_cell.length_c   1.000
_cell.angle_alpha   90.00
_cell.angle_beta   90.00
_cell.angle_gamma   90.00
#
_symmetry.space_group_name_H-M   'P 1'
#
loop_
_entity.id
_entity.type
_entity.pdbx_description
1 polymer ?
#
loop_
_entity_poly.entity_id
_entity_poly.type
_entity_poly.pdbx_seq_one_letter_code
_entity_poly.pdbx_strand_id
1 'polypeptide(L)'
;MMTEIKKFFNETLGRPELLNRFGENFVVFDFIRPEMLEQIIEKNLEKIKEKLQEKKIHLEVEAKAMKIIKAEGLKNLAHGGRGVGNSTEEKSKLSLRRGNKLVNCVFSGLSNNLNPL
;
A
#
# COMPACT_ATOMS: atom_id res chain seq x y z
N MET A 1 -2.59 25.49 -9.88
CA MET A 1 -3.42 24.29 -9.60
C MET A 1 -4.91 24.57 -9.81
N MET A 2 -5.54 25.50 -9.06
CA MET A 2 -6.93 25.91 -9.35
C MET A 2 -7.13 26.49 -10.75
N THR A 3 -6.13 27.19 -11.29
CA THR A 3 -6.13 27.70 -12.67
C THR A 3 -6.28 26.58 -13.70
N GLU A 4 -5.57 25.46 -13.51
CA GLU A 4 -5.63 24.30 -14.41
C GLU A 4 -7.00 23.60 -14.34
N ILE A 5 -7.58 23.51 -13.15
CA ILE A 5 -8.94 22.96 -12.98
C ILE A 5 -9.96 23.84 -13.69
N LYS A 6 -9.92 25.17 -13.48
CA LYS A 6 -10.80 26.12 -14.16
C LYS A 6 -10.63 26.04 -15.68
N LYS A 7 -9.39 25.95 -16.16
CA LYS A 7 -9.07 25.81 -17.58
C LYS A 7 -9.64 24.51 -18.16
N PHE A 8 -9.49 23.38 -17.45
CA PHE A 8 -10.07 22.11 -17.87
C PHE A 8 -11.59 22.19 -18.01
N PHE A 9 -12.30 22.72 -17.01
CA PHE A 9 -13.76 22.85 -17.06
C PHE A 9 -14.26 23.81 -18.15
N ASN A 10 -13.52 24.91 -18.38
CA ASN A 10 -13.91 25.93 -19.35
C ASN A 10 -13.53 25.58 -20.79
N GLU A 11 -12.34 25.03 -21.02
CA GLU A 11 -11.75 24.87 -22.35
C GLU A 11 -11.75 23.41 -22.83
N THR A 12 -11.51 22.44 -21.94
CA THR A 12 -11.45 21.01 -22.33
C THR A 12 -12.82 20.34 -22.25
N LEU A 13 -13.52 20.53 -21.14
CA LEU A 13 -14.84 19.96 -20.89
C LEU A 13 -15.95 20.82 -21.50
N GLY A 14 -15.71 22.13 -21.70
CA GLY A 14 -16.67 23.08 -22.26
C GLY A 14 -17.93 23.27 -21.42
N ARG A 15 -17.82 23.05 -20.11
CA ARG A 15 -18.93 22.96 -19.16
C ARG A 15 -18.61 23.77 -17.89
N PRO A 16 -18.53 25.11 -17.99
CA PRO A 16 -18.23 25.98 -16.85
C PRO A 16 -19.30 25.92 -15.74
N GLU A 17 -20.52 25.50 -16.04
CA GLU A 17 -21.61 25.34 -15.07
C GLU A 17 -21.36 24.20 -14.08
N LEU A 18 -20.58 23.17 -14.46
CA LEU A 18 -20.21 22.09 -13.54
C LEU A 18 -19.26 22.60 -12.45
N LEU A 19 -18.32 23.50 -12.81
CA LEU A 19 -17.46 24.17 -11.84
C LEU A 19 -18.30 24.94 -10.80
N ASN A 20 -19.34 25.66 -11.26
CA ASN A 20 -20.27 26.37 -10.39
C ASN A 20 -21.13 25.44 -9.52
N ARG A 21 -21.37 24.21 -9.97
CA ARG A 21 -22.11 23.19 -9.21
C ARG A 21 -21.29 22.58 -8.07
N PHE A 22 -19.98 22.45 -8.26
CA PHE A 22 -19.06 22.05 -7.19
C PHE A 22 -18.69 23.22 -6.27
N GLY A 23 -18.78 24.46 -6.77
CA GLY A 23 -18.46 25.66 -5.99
C GLY A 23 -16.97 25.71 -5.65
N GLU A 24 -16.62 25.94 -4.37
CA GLU A 24 -15.24 25.85 -3.88
C GLU A 24 -14.90 24.46 -3.26
N ASN A 25 -15.74 23.45 -3.47
CA ASN A 25 -15.55 22.12 -2.85
C ASN A 25 -14.52 21.25 -3.59
N PHE A 26 -13.34 21.80 -3.86
CA PHE A 26 -12.23 21.06 -4.46
C PHE A 26 -11.22 20.65 -3.39
N VAL A 27 -11.14 19.35 -3.11
CA VAL A 27 -10.07 18.80 -2.28
C VAL A 27 -8.96 18.30 -3.20
N VAL A 28 -7.87 19.05 -3.28
CA VAL A 28 -6.70 18.63 -4.04
C VAL A 28 -5.70 17.97 -3.10
N PHE A 29 -5.43 16.69 -3.37
CA PHE A 29 -4.43 15.95 -2.62
C PHE A 29 -3.04 16.19 -3.21
N ASP A 30 -2.07 16.38 -2.32
CA ASP A 30 -0.66 16.48 -2.67
C ASP A 30 -0.05 15.06 -2.81
N PHE A 31 1.10 14.98 -3.47
CA PHE A 31 1.83 13.72 -3.61
C PHE A 31 2.27 13.19 -2.24
N ILE A 32 2.34 11.87 -2.13
CA ILE A 32 2.83 11.24 -0.90
C ILE A 32 4.32 11.51 -0.79
N ARG A 33 4.71 12.13 0.32
CA ARG A 33 6.11 12.41 0.61
C ARG A 33 6.81 11.18 1.20
N PRO A 34 8.12 10.98 0.96
CA PRO A 34 8.85 9.80 1.44
C PRO A 34 8.73 9.55 2.95
N GLU A 35 8.64 10.59 3.76
CA GLU A 35 8.47 10.48 5.22
C GLU A 35 7.13 9.86 5.63
N MET A 36 6.11 9.91 4.78
CA MET A 36 4.82 9.28 5.02
C MET A 36 4.78 7.81 4.55
N LEU A 37 5.77 7.39 3.75
CA LEU A 37 5.80 6.05 3.17
C LEU A 37 5.90 4.97 4.26
N GLU A 38 6.72 5.20 5.26
CA GLU A 38 6.92 4.26 6.37
C GLU A 38 5.62 3.97 7.11
N GLN A 39 4.88 5.02 7.47
CA GLN A 39 3.58 4.90 8.14
C GLN A 39 2.55 4.18 7.28
N ILE A 40 2.57 4.40 5.96
CA ILE A 40 1.67 3.70 5.02
C ILE A 40 2.02 2.21 4.95
N ILE A 41 3.31 1.87 4.88
CA ILE A 41 3.77 0.49 4.85
C ILE A 41 3.40 -0.22 6.15
N GLU A 42 3.68 0.39 7.30
CA GLU A 42 3.36 -0.15 8.63
C GLU A 42 1.86 -0.41 8.78
N LYS A 43 1.01 0.57 8.47
CA LYS A 43 -0.45 0.42 8.53
C LYS A 43 -0.98 -0.69 7.61
N ASN A 44 -0.36 -0.89 6.45
CA ASN A 44 -0.74 -2.00 5.57
C ASN A 44 -0.27 -3.35 6.12
N LEU A 45 0.94 -3.42 6.68
CA LEU A 45 1.45 -4.63 7.32
C LEU A 45 0.63 -5.02 8.54
N GLU A 46 0.18 -4.06 9.35
CA GLU A 46 -0.74 -4.31 10.48
C GLU A 46 -2.05 -4.94 10.01
N LYS A 47 -2.68 -4.39 8.98
CA LYS A 47 -3.89 -4.99 8.39
C LYS A 47 -3.67 -6.40 7.87
N ILE A 48 -2.50 -6.68 7.30
CA ILE A 48 -2.14 -8.04 6.85
C ILE A 48 -1.94 -8.96 8.06
N LYS A 49 -1.26 -8.49 9.12
CA LYS A 49 -1.08 -9.25 10.37
C LYS A 49 -2.43 -9.60 11.00
N GLU A 50 -3.35 -8.65 11.11
CA GLU A 50 -4.70 -8.85 11.64
C GLU A 50 -5.45 -9.94 10.86
N LYS A 51 -5.46 -9.86 9.52
CA LYS A 51 -6.09 -10.88 8.66
C LYS A 51 -5.45 -12.27 8.77
N LEU A 52 -4.15 -12.33 9.05
CA LEU A 52 -3.44 -13.61 9.24
C LEU A 52 -3.64 -14.18 10.65
N GLN A 53 -3.77 -13.31 11.65
CA GLN A 53 -4.11 -13.67 13.03
C GLN A 53 -5.46 -14.39 13.10
N GLU A 54 -6.47 -13.96 12.32
CA GLU A 54 -7.75 -14.68 12.17
C GLU A 54 -7.56 -16.15 11.73
N LYS A 55 -6.49 -16.43 11.00
CA LYS A 55 -6.10 -17.76 10.53
C LYS A 55 -5.07 -18.45 11.42
N LYS A 56 -4.78 -17.89 12.60
CA LYS A 56 -3.75 -18.34 13.54
C LYS A 56 -2.34 -18.35 12.95
N ILE A 57 -2.09 -17.47 11.96
CA ILE A 57 -0.79 -17.30 11.32
C ILE A 57 -0.15 -16.03 11.90
N HIS A 58 1.04 -16.18 12.48
CA HIS A 58 1.83 -15.05 12.97
C HIS A 58 2.76 -14.55 11.87
N LEU A 59 2.69 -13.25 11.59
CA LEU A 59 3.52 -12.58 10.60
C LEU A 59 4.52 -11.66 11.30
N GLU A 60 5.79 -12.04 11.29
CA GLU A 60 6.90 -11.18 11.69
C GLU A 60 7.72 -10.76 10.46
N VAL A 61 8.00 -9.46 10.36
CA VAL A 61 8.73 -8.89 9.23
C VAL A 61 10.13 -8.52 9.70
N GLU A 62 11.14 -9.20 9.16
CA GLU A 62 12.53 -8.91 9.48
C GLU A 62 12.97 -7.55 8.92
N ALA A 63 13.97 -6.93 9.55
CA ALA A 63 14.52 -5.65 9.13
C ALA A 63 14.99 -5.64 7.66
N LYS A 64 15.53 -6.76 7.16
CA LYS A 64 15.95 -6.90 5.75
C LYS A 64 14.77 -6.84 4.79
N ALA A 65 13.67 -7.53 5.10
CA ALA A 65 12.45 -7.46 4.30
C ALA A 65 11.81 -6.08 4.37
N MET A 66 11.80 -5.44 5.55
CA MET A 66 11.31 -4.08 5.70
C MET A 66 12.08 -3.10 4.78
N LYS A 67 13.40 -3.22 4.67
CA LYS A 67 14.21 -2.40 3.75
C LYS A 67 13.80 -2.60 2.28
N ILE A 68 13.55 -3.85 1.87
CA ILE A 68 13.13 -4.17 0.49
C ILE A 68 11.74 -3.58 0.21
N ILE A 69 10.79 -3.75 1.14
CA ILE A 69 9.43 -3.22 1.02
C ILE A 69 9.47 -1.69 0.92
N LYS A 70 10.28 -1.01 1.75
CA LYS A 70 10.48 0.44 1.67
C LYS A 70 11.06 0.87 0.33
N ALA A 71 12.12 0.20 -0.16
CA ALA A 71 12.74 0.53 -1.44
C ALA A 71 11.76 0.40 -2.62
N GLU A 72 10.89 -0.62 -2.61
CA GLU A 72 9.86 -0.80 -3.63
C GLU A 72 8.68 0.18 -3.46
N GLY A 73 8.32 0.51 -2.22
CA GLY A 73 7.33 1.55 -1.93
C GLY A 73 7.74 2.92 -2.45
N LEU A 74 9.02 3.29 -2.31
CA LEU A 74 9.58 4.54 -2.82
C LEU A 74 9.42 4.66 -4.34
N LYS A 75 9.63 3.56 -5.09
CA LYS A 75 9.45 3.52 -6.55
C LYS A 75 7.99 3.74 -6.97
N ASN A 76 7.05 3.48 -6.08
CA ASN A 76 5.61 3.55 -6.36
C ASN A 76 4.90 4.75 -5.72
N LEU A 77 5.63 5.69 -5.13
CA LEU A 77 5.06 6.92 -4.55
C LEU A 77 4.26 7.73 -5.57
N ALA A 78 4.69 7.75 -6.83
CA ALA A 78 4.00 8.43 -7.93
C ALA A 78 2.61 7.84 -8.23
N HIS A 79 2.35 6.59 -7.82
CA HIS A 79 1.06 5.93 -7.95
C HIS A 79 0.18 6.10 -6.68
N GLY A 80 0.58 7.00 -5.77
CA GLY A 80 -0.13 7.29 -4.54
C GLY A 80 -0.20 6.10 -3.57
N GLY A 81 -1.07 6.20 -2.58
CA GLY A 81 -1.11 5.26 -1.45
C GLY A 81 -1.55 3.86 -1.88
N ARG A 82 -2.31 3.78 -2.97
CA ARG A 82 -2.70 2.51 -3.61
C ARG A 82 -1.52 1.80 -4.25
N GLY A 83 -0.64 2.51 -4.96
CA GLY A 83 0.55 1.91 -5.55
C GLY A 83 1.50 1.35 -4.50
N VAL A 84 1.72 2.09 -3.42
CA VAL A 84 2.51 1.65 -2.25
C VAL A 84 1.88 0.42 -1.59
N GLY A 85 0.56 0.44 -1.36
CA GLY A 85 -0.17 -0.68 -0.74
C GLY A 85 -0.07 -1.96 -1.56
N ASN A 86 -0.32 -1.88 -2.88
CA ASN A 86 -0.23 -3.04 -3.77
C ASN A 86 1.18 -3.65 -3.77
N SER A 87 2.22 -2.81 -3.83
CA SER A 87 3.62 -3.26 -3.81
C SER A 87 3.97 -3.97 -2.50
N THR A 88 3.48 -3.45 -1.37
CA THR A 88 3.67 -4.03 -0.04
C THR A 88 2.99 -5.39 0.06
N GLU A 89 1.76 -5.52 -0.43
CA GLU A 89 1.00 -6.77 -0.42
C GLU A 89 1.61 -7.82 -1.36
N GLU A 90 2.06 -7.42 -2.56
CA GLU A 90 2.69 -8.34 -3.51
C GLU A 90 3.99 -8.91 -2.95
N LYS A 91 4.89 -8.08 -2.40
CA LYS A 91 6.18 -8.55 -1.89
C LYS A 91 6.05 -9.39 -0.62
N SER A 92 5.10 -9.05 0.25
CA SER A 92 4.78 -9.88 1.42
C SER A 92 4.24 -11.25 0.98
N LYS A 93 3.30 -11.32 0.03
CA LYS A 93 2.80 -12.58 -0.54
C LYS A 93 3.85 -13.38 -1.31
N LEU A 94 4.71 -12.73 -2.08
CA LEU A 94 5.76 -13.40 -2.85
C LEU A 94 6.80 -14.06 -1.93
N SER A 95 7.10 -13.40 -0.81
CA SER A 95 7.97 -13.96 0.24
C SER A 95 7.33 -15.20 0.88
N LEU A 96 6.00 -15.19 1.08
CA LEU A 96 5.25 -16.36 1.56
C LEU A 96 5.24 -17.54 0.57
N ARG A 97 5.12 -17.26 -0.75
CA ARG A 97 5.00 -18.31 -1.79
C ARG A 97 6.30 -19.02 -2.15
N ARG A 98 7.44 -18.33 -2.07
CA ARG A 98 8.74 -18.87 -2.53
C ARG A 98 9.50 -19.68 -1.48
N GLY A 99 8.96 -19.84 -0.26
CA GLY A 99 9.69 -20.48 0.85
C GLY A 99 10.96 -19.74 1.26
N ASN A 100 11.18 -18.52 0.75
CA ASN A 100 12.33 -17.70 1.10
C ASN A 100 12.10 -17.12 2.50
N LYS A 101 12.99 -17.46 3.44
CA LYS A 101 13.16 -16.82 4.76
C LYS A 101 13.56 -15.33 4.64
N LEU A 102 12.71 -14.51 4.02
CA LEU A 102 12.76 -13.06 4.15
C LEU A 102 11.72 -12.57 5.19
N VAL A 103 10.73 -13.41 5.46
CA VAL A 103 9.72 -13.25 6.49
C VAL A 103 9.83 -14.50 7.35
N ASN A 104 10.33 -14.37 8.58
CA ASN A 104 10.27 -15.48 9.53
C ASN A 104 8.80 -15.59 9.97
N CYS A 105 8.00 -16.31 9.19
CA CYS A 105 6.70 -16.77 9.64
C CYS A 105 6.93 -17.90 10.66
N VAL A 106 7.02 -17.54 11.94
CA VAL A 106 6.95 -18.53 13.01
C VAL A 106 5.50 -18.98 13.10
N PHE A 107 5.20 -20.17 12.57
CA PHE A 107 3.89 -20.80 12.73
C PHE A 107 3.77 -21.42 14.14
N SER A 108 3.58 -20.60 15.16
CA SER A 108 3.17 -21.08 16.48
C SER A 108 1.66 -21.36 16.46
N GLY A 109 1.24 -22.49 15.89
CA GLY A 109 -0.18 -22.85 15.85
C GLY A 109 -0.59 -24.03 14.97
N LEU A 110 0.27 -24.49 14.05
CA LEU A 110 0.08 -25.78 13.39
C LEU A 110 0.79 -26.83 14.23
N SER A 111 0.01 -27.64 14.94
CA SER A 111 0.48 -28.91 15.49
C SER A 111 1.30 -29.62 14.41
N ASN A 112 2.52 -30.03 14.77
CA ASN A 112 3.39 -30.88 13.97
C ASN A 112 2.60 -32.10 13.49
N ASN A 113 2.11 -32.07 12.25
CA ASN A 113 1.78 -33.24 11.46
C ASN A 113 1.44 -32.78 10.04
N LEU A 114 2.41 -32.89 9.13
CA LEU A 114 2.26 -33.65 7.88
C LEU A 114 3.65 -33.79 7.25
N ASN A 115 4.02 -35.06 7.05
CA ASN A 115 5.28 -35.59 6.56
C ASN A 115 5.60 -35.13 5.12
N PRO A 116 6.88 -35.23 4.70
CA PRO A 116 7.25 -35.06 3.30
C PRO A 116 6.71 -36.22 2.45
N LEU A 117 6.11 -35.87 1.31
CA LEU A 117 6.03 -36.71 0.11
C LEU A 117 6.63 -35.92 -1.05
#